data_AF-A0A7L2TCX4-F1
#
_entry.id   AF-A0A7L2TCX4-F1
#
_cell.length_a   1.000
_cell.length_b   1.000
_cell.length_c   1.000
_cell.angle_alpha   90.00
_cell.angle_beta   90.00
_cell.angle_gamma   90.00
#
_symmetry.space_group_name_H-M   'P 1'
#
loop_
_entity.id
_entity.type
_entity.pdbx_description
1 polymer ?
#
loop_
_entity_poly.entity_id
_entity_poly.type
_entity_poly.pdbx_seq_one_letter_code
_entity_poly.pdbx_strand_id
1 'polypeptide(L)'
;GPCTECSCSSGKEPDKDPGHTKKKDNGECLCVPKIFFGTRTHKQISQITRELKRTAYSCVPMTILSSRDYTCIHPVVSNSSNRNEMCVELLEGKHGKSCSYYHSVHKLSEHHALQSAPQAWDIEDLVSLGRKLRACAYFAARELMVGADIVFCPYNYLLDPQIRESMDIHLKDQVVILDEAHNIEDCARESVSYGVTESQLRAAREELEFMVTNNIRQKHHEPLQAVCCSLI
;
A
#
# COMPACT_ATOMS: atom_id res chain seq x y z
N GLY A 1 44.80 -24.51 11.15
CA GLY A 1 43.81 -25.59 10.93
C GLY A 1 42.76 -25.08 9.96
N PRO A 2 42.25 -25.90 9.03
CA PRO A 2 41.25 -25.46 8.06
C PRO A 2 39.86 -25.31 8.71
N CYS A 3 39.11 -24.32 8.22
CA CYS A 3 37.78 -23.88 8.68
C CYS A 3 36.71 -24.98 8.48
N THR A 4 35.85 -25.19 9.48
CA THR A 4 34.85 -26.27 9.56
C THR A 4 33.50 -25.97 8.90
N GLU A 5 33.31 -24.84 8.22
CA GLU A 5 32.00 -24.50 7.62
C GLU A 5 32.11 -24.02 6.17
N CYS A 6 32.76 -24.81 5.32
CA CYS A 6 32.69 -24.60 3.88
C CYS A 6 32.36 -25.93 3.19
N SER A 7 31.12 -26.06 2.72
CA SER A 7 30.65 -27.20 1.94
C SER A 7 30.76 -26.88 0.45
N CYS A 8 31.97 -26.89 -0.09
CA CYS A 8 32.17 -26.96 -1.53
C CYS A 8 33.23 -27.99 -1.90
N SER A 9 32.84 -28.82 -2.87
CA SER A 9 33.63 -29.77 -3.65
C SER A 9 33.71 -31.20 -3.11
N SER A 10 33.04 -32.14 -3.79
CA SER A 10 33.69 -33.14 -4.67
C SER A 10 32.77 -34.34 -4.87
N GLY A 11 32.55 -34.73 -6.13
CA GLY A 11 31.64 -35.80 -6.52
C GLY A 11 32.09 -37.21 -6.12
N LYS A 12 31.10 -38.12 -6.15
CA LYS A 12 31.22 -39.57 -6.33
C LYS A 12 29.81 -40.13 -6.63
N GLU A 13 29.63 -40.76 -7.78
CA GLU A 13 28.53 -41.73 -8.01
C GLU A 13 28.78 -42.97 -7.12
N PRO A 14 27.75 -43.72 -6.69
CA PRO A 14 27.24 -44.82 -7.51
C PRO A 14 25.75 -45.23 -7.33
N ASP A 15 25.26 -45.94 -8.35
CA ASP A 15 24.27 -47.04 -8.38
C ASP A 15 22.85 -46.99 -7.80
N LYS A 16 22.00 -47.81 -8.45
CA LYS A 16 20.54 -47.88 -8.42
C LYS A 16 19.92 -48.63 -7.21
N ASP A 17 18.71 -48.14 -6.88
CA ASP A 17 17.50 -48.85 -6.40
C ASP A 17 17.25 -49.08 -4.88
N PRO A 18 16.00 -49.31 -4.43
CA PRO A 18 15.19 -48.26 -3.82
C PRO A 18 14.65 -48.64 -2.43
N GLY A 19 14.24 -47.64 -1.66
CA GLY A 19 13.44 -47.84 -0.45
C GLY A 19 14.09 -47.33 0.82
N HIS A 20 13.86 -46.06 1.13
CA HIS A 20 13.76 -45.64 2.51
C HIS A 20 12.94 -44.35 2.63
N THR A 21 11.87 -44.45 3.39
CA THR A 21 11.05 -43.38 3.93
C THR A 21 11.90 -42.21 4.43
N LYS A 22 11.96 -41.12 3.64
CA LYS A 22 12.59 -39.87 4.06
C LYS A 22 11.59 -39.04 4.85
N LYS A 23 11.92 -38.87 6.13
CA LYS A 23 11.36 -37.88 7.06
C LYS A 23 11.25 -36.52 6.38
N LYS A 24 10.09 -35.86 6.54
CA LYS A 24 9.92 -34.43 6.27
C LYS A 24 10.91 -33.67 7.13
N ASP A 25 11.97 -33.18 6.50
CA ASP A 25 12.76 -32.09 7.05
C ASP A 25 11.94 -30.81 6.82
N ASN A 26 11.16 -30.41 7.82
CA ASN A 26 10.60 -29.07 7.88
C ASN A 26 11.76 -28.13 8.20
N GLY A 27 12.62 -27.88 7.21
CA GLY A 27 13.50 -26.72 7.23
C GLY A 27 12.62 -25.50 7.13
N GLU A 28 12.37 -24.84 8.26
CA GLU A 28 11.76 -23.52 8.27
C GLU A 28 12.61 -22.61 7.38
N CYS A 29 12.11 -22.32 6.18
CA CYS A 29 12.68 -21.30 5.33
C CYS A 29 12.54 -19.99 6.10
N LEU A 30 13.66 -19.47 6.64
CA LEU A 30 13.69 -18.17 7.28
C LEU A 30 13.31 -17.15 6.21
N CYS A 31 12.05 -16.69 6.26
CA CYS A 31 11.57 -15.62 5.40
C CYS A 31 12.34 -14.36 5.77
N VAL A 32 13.11 -13.81 4.83
CA VAL A 32 13.79 -12.54 5.03
C VAL A 32 12.71 -11.47 5.25
N PRO A 33 12.71 -10.76 6.38
CA PRO A 33 11.69 -9.77 6.68
C PRO A 33 11.80 -8.58 5.73
N LYS A 34 10.66 -8.08 5.25
CA LYS A 34 10.57 -6.82 4.52
C LYS A 34 10.81 -5.65 5.47
N ILE A 35 11.39 -4.58 4.95
CA ILE A 35 11.59 -3.32 5.66
C ILE A 35 10.48 -2.36 5.25
N PHE A 36 9.62 -1.99 6.21
CA PHE A 36 8.70 -0.87 6.07
C PHE A 36 9.36 0.39 6.61
N PHE A 37 9.68 1.32 5.71
CA PHE A 37 10.32 2.59 6.05
C PHE A 37 9.26 3.71 6.03
N GLY A 38 8.83 4.11 7.22
CA GLY A 38 7.85 5.16 7.46
C GLY A 38 8.48 6.54 7.59
N THR A 39 7.94 7.53 6.88
CA THR A 39 8.30 8.96 7.07
C THR A 39 7.06 9.83 7.29
N ARG A 40 7.26 11.08 7.72
CA ARG A 40 6.16 12.03 7.89
C ARG A 40 5.60 12.54 6.56
N THR A 41 6.45 12.75 5.56
CA THR A 41 6.06 13.43 4.31
C THR A 41 6.61 12.74 3.06
N HIS A 42 5.88 12.87 1.94
CA HIS A 42 6.34 12.41 0.63
C HIS A 42 7.67 13.05 0.20
N LYS A 43 7.94 14.32 0.59
CA LYS A 43 9.22 14.97 0.29
C LYS A 43 10.41 14.26 0.94
N GLN A 44 10.23 13.76 2.17
CA GLN A 44 11.26 12.95 2.84
C GLN A 44 11.46 11.62 2.12
N ILE A 45 10.38 10.98 1.64
CA ILE A 45 10.50 9.76 0.84
C ILE A 45 11.36 10.03 -0.41
N SER A 46 11.06 11.10 -1.17
CA SER A 46 11.86 11.46 -2.35
C SER A 46 13.32 11.78 -2.01
N GLN A 47 13.61 12.32 -0.82
CA GLN A 47 14.99 12.53 -0.37
C GLN A 47 15.70 11.21 -0.09
N ILE A 48 15.04 10.30 0.62
CA ILE A 48 15.61 9.00 0.99
C ILE A 48 15.85 8.13 -0.25
N THR A 49 14.92 8.13 -1.21
CA THR A 49 15.09 7.35 -2.46
C THR A 49 16.23 7.90 -3.31
N ARG A 50 16.44 9.23 -3.32
CA ARG A 50 17.62 9.84 -3.96
C ARG A 50 18.94 9.43 -3.29
N GLU A 51 18.98 9.33 -1.97
CA GLU A 51 20.17 8.85 -1.29
C GLU A 51 20.37 7.34 -1.49
N LEU A 52 19.29 6.54 -1.47
CA LEU A 52 19.34 5.11 -1.77
C LEU A 52 19.93 4.85 -3.17
N LYS A 53 19.55 5.65 -4.18
CA LYS A 53 20.11 5.63 -5.55
C LYS A 53 21.64 5.76 -5.57
N ARG A 54 22.27 6.38 -4.56
CA ARG A 54 23.72 6.62 -4.47
C ARG A 54 24.47 5.53 -3.71
N THR A 55 23.78 4.54 -3.16
CA THR A 55 24.37 3.45 -2.38
C THR A 55 24.54 2.18 -3.22
N ALA A 56 25.30 1.21 -2.68
CA ALA A 56 25.39 -0.14 -3.23
C ALA A 56 24.04 -0.90 -3.21
N TYR A 57 23.04 -0.40 -2.46
CA TYR A 57 21.71 -0.98 -2.34
C TYR A 57 20.70 -0.38 -3.34
N SER A 58 21.17 0.43 -4.30
CA SER A 58 20.30 1.05 -5.30
C SER A 58 19.54 0.04 -6.16
N CYS A 59 19.95 -1.23 -6.23
CA CYS A 59 19.26 -2.28 -6.95
C CYS A 59 18.38 -3.20 -6.07
N VAL A 60 18.19 -2.87 -4.80
CA VAL A 60 17.28 -3.64 -3.95
C VAL A 60 15.84 -3.43 -4.42
N PRO A 61 15.05 -4.50 -4.62
CA PRO A 61 13.62 -4.41 -4.91
C PRO A 61 12.91 -3.52 -3.90
N MET A 62 12.31 -2.43 -4.38
CA MET A 62 11.63 -1.47 -3.52
C MET A 62 10.33 -0.97 -4.16
N THR A 63 9.41 -0.51 -3.30
CA THR A 63 8.22 0.24 -3.73
C THR A 63 7.96 1.43 -2.83
N ILE A 64 7.17 2.37 -3.32
CA ILE A 64 6.70 3.54 -2.57
C ILE A 64 5.18 3.54 -2.56
N LEU A 65 4.58 3.44 -1.39
CA LEU A 65 3.15 3.61 -1.21
C LEU A 65 2.82 5.08 -1.03
N SER A 66 1.77 5.53 -1.73
CA SER A 66 1.35 6.93 -1.72
C SER A 66 -0.13 7.07 -2.04
N SER A 67 -0.73 8.19 -1.64
CA SER A 67 -2.14 8.46 -1.92
C SER A 67 -2.39 8.62 -3.42
N ARG A 68 -3.68 8.55 -3.81
CA ARG A 68 -4.12 8.81 -5.18
C ARG A 68 -3.87 10.26 -5.61
N ASP A 69 -3.69 11.20 -4.69
CA ASP A 69 -3.39 12.60 -5.01
C ASP A 69 -2.04 12.75 -5.71
N TYR A 70 -1.08 11.89 -5.38
CA TYR A 70 0.27 11.92 -5.97
C TYR A 70 0.42 10.95 -7.14
N THR A 71 -0.38 9.88 -7.19
CA THR A 71 -0.17 8.76 -8.13
C THR A 71 -1.24 8.58 -9.20
N CYS A 72 -2.40 9.23 -9.07
CA CYS A 72 -3.47 9.10 -10.06
C CYS A 72 -3.16 9.88 -11.34
N ILE A 73 -3.21 9.17 -12.48
CA ILE A 73 -3.00 9.75 -13.82
C ILE A 73 -4.27 9.78 -14.68
N HIS A 74 -5.41 9.34 -14.14
CA HIS A 74 -6.67 9.36 -14.87
C HIS A 74 -7.16 10.81 -14.99
N PRO A 75 -7.36 11.37 -16.20
CA PRO A 75 -7.50 12.82 -16.41
C PRO A 75 -8.71 13.46 -15.70
N VAL A 76 -9.81 12.72 -15.55
CA VAL A 76 -10.97 13.21 -14.79
C VAL A 76 -10.75 13.09 -13.28
N VAL A 77 -10.44 11.88 -12.80
CA VAL A 77 -10.24 11.59 -11.37
C VAL A 77 -9.11 12.42 -10.77
N SER A 78 -7.97 12.58 -11.45
CA SER A 78 -6.80 13.31 -10.93
C SER A 78 -7.08 14.79 -10.66
N ASN A 79 -8.10 15.37 -11.30
CA ASN A 79 -8.49 16.78 -11.13
C ASN A 79 -9.67 16.98 -10.18
N SER A 80 -10.24 15.91 -9.62
CA SER A 80 -11.37 15.97 -8.69
C SER A 80 -10.90 16.11 -7.23
N SER A 81 -11.71 16.73 -6.38
CA SER A 81 -11.55 16.65 -4.91
C SER A 81 -11.92 15.26 -4.36
N ASN A 82 -12.83 14.55 -5.04
CA ASN A 82 -13.37 13.28 -4.58
C ASN A 82 -12.67 12.09 -5.26
N ARG A 83 -11.33 12.14 -5.35
CA ARG A 83 -10.53 11.15 -6.10
C ARG A 83 -10.78 9.72 -5.67
N ASN A 84 -10.94 9.50 -4.36
CA ASN A 84 -11.15 8.17 -3.79
C ASN A 84 -12.50 7.57 -4.22
N GLU A 85 -13.60 8.32 -4.04
CA GLU A 85 -14.95 7.89 -4.43
C GLU A 85 -15.04 7.61 -5.93
N MET A 86 -14.60 8.55 -6.77
CA MET A 86 -14.60 8.36 -8.22
C MET A 86 -13.73 7.19 -8.67
N CYS A 87 -12.60 6.94 -7.98
CA CYS A 87 -11.78 5.76 -8.24
C CYS A 87 -12.55 4.48 -7.92
N VAL A 88 -13.24 4.42 -6.78
CA VAL A 88 -14.05 3.25 -6.40
C VAL A 88 -15.17 3.01 -7.40
N GLU A 89 -15.91 4.05 -7.81
CA GLU A 89 -16.97 3.93 -8.82
C GLU A 89 -16.46 3.35 -10.15
N LEU A 90 -15.29 3.78 -10.60
CA LEU A 90 -14.65 3.26 -11.82
C LEU A 90 -14.09 1.84 -11.65
N LEU A 91 -13.78 1.41 -10.44
CA LEU A 91 -13.36 0.03 -10.17
C LEU A 91 -14.58 -0.91 -10.11
N GLU A 92 -15.70 -0.44 -9.59
CA GLU A 92 -16.97 -1.17 -9.56
C GLU A 92 -17.61 -1.31 -10.96
N GLY A 93 -17.17 -0.55 -11.95
CA GLY A 93 -17.70 -0.62 -13.30
C GLY A 93 -19.13 -0.08 -13.43
N LYS A 94 -19.59 0.71 -12.46
CA LYS A 94 -20.94 1.28 -12.45
C LYS A 94 -21.18 2.05 -13.75
N HIS A 95 -22.37 1.90 -14.33
CA HIS A 95 -22.75 2.54 -15.60
C HIS A 95 -21.91 2.12 -16.82
N GLY A 96 -21.25 0.95 -16.77
CA GLY A 96 -20.47 0.41 -17.88
C GLY A 96 -19.15 1.16 -18.14
N LYS A 97 -18.73 2.03 -17.23
CA LYS A 97 -17.46 2.77 -17.30
C LYS A 97 -16.48 2.17 -16.30
N SER A 98 -15.26 1.89 -16.74
CA SER A 98 -14.20 1.41 -15.85
C SER A 98 -12.86 2.11 -16.10
N CYS A 99 -11.96 2.08 -15.12
CA CYS A 99 -10.66 2.74 -15.23
C CYS A 99 -9.73 1.98 -16.18
N SER A 100 -9.51 2.49 -17.40
CA SER A 100 -8.60 1.87 -18.38
C SER A 100 -7.16 1.74 -17.89
N TYR A 101 -6.69 2.67 -17.05
CA TYR A 101 -5.37 2.63 -16.44
C TYR A 101 -5.22 1.49 -15.43
N TYR A 102 -6.28 1.19 -14.68
CA TYR A 102 -6.31 0.06 -13.74
C TYR A 102 -6.18 -1.28 -14.47
N HIS A 103 -6.92 -1.46 -15.56
CA HIS A 103 -6.83 -2.68 -16.39
C HIS A 103 -5.44 -2.92 -16.99
N SER A 104 -4.62 -1.87 -17.10
CA SER A 104 -3.27 -1.94 -17.63
C SER A 104 -2.18 -1.94 -16.55
N VAL A 105 -2.52 -2.13 -15.27
CA VAL A 105 -1.55 -2.07 -14.14
C VAL A 105 -0.37 -3.03 -14.33
N HIS A 106 -0.63 -4.27 -14.77
CA HIS A 106 0.39 -5.29 -15.05
C HIS A 106 1.52 -4.77 -15.96
N LYS A 107 1.20 -3.92 -16.95
CA LYS A 107 2.21 -3.34 -17.85
C LYS A 107 3.26 -2.52 -17.12
N LEU A 108 2.88 -1.91 -16.00
CA LEU A 108 3.77 -1.11 -15.17
C LEU A 108 4.42 -1.97 -14.08
N SER A 109 3.67 -2.78 -13.34
CA SER A 109 4.21 -3.60 -12.25
C SER A 109 5.17 -4.70 -12.73
N GLU A 110 5.00 -5.20 -13.96
CA GLU A 110 5.87 -6.20 -14.59
C GLU A 110 6.97 -5.58 -15.46
N HIS A 111 7.05 -4.24 -15.53
CA HIS A 111 8.02 -3.58 -16.40
C HIS A 111 9.46 -3.92 -15.98
N HIS A 112 10.33 -4.22 -16.95
CA HIS A 112 11.72 -4.64 -16.74
C HIS A 112 12.51 -3.72 -15.78
N ALA A 113 12.32 -2.40 -15.89
CA ALA A 113 12.99 -1.42 -15.03
C ALA A 113 12.59 -1.47 -13.55
N LEU A 114 11.45 -2.10 -13.22
CA LEU A 114 10.98 -2.26 -11.84
C LEU A 114 11.20 -3.68 -11.30
N GLN A 115 11.24 -4.70 -12.17
CA GLN A 115 11.37 -6.10 -11.78
C GLN A 115 12.77 -6.69 -12.01
N SER A 116 13.27 -6.63 -13.24
CA SER A 116 14.45 -7.40 -13.67
C SER A 116 15.76 -6.64 -13.55
N ALA A 117 15.71 -5.31 -13.62
CA ALA A 117 16.84 -4.43 -13.36
C ALA A 117 16.37 -3.27 -12.47
N PRO A 118 15.94 -3.56 -11.23
CA PRO A 118 15.47 -2.53 -10.32
C PRO A 118 16.61 -1.55 -10.06
N GLN A 119 16.29 -0.27 -10.18
CA GLN A 119 17.06 0.82 -9.63
C GLN A 119 16.11 1.61 -8.74
N ALA A 120 16.57 2.10 -7.60
CA ALA A 120 15.78 2.95 -6.72
C ALA A 120 15.16 4.08 -7.56
N TRP A 121 13.89 4.40 -7.31
CA TRP A 121 13.08 5.34 -8.06
C TRP A 121 12.25 6.19 -7.09
N ASP A 122 11.72 7.33 -7.54
CA ASP A 122 10.78 8.14 -6.75
C ASP A 122 9.36 8.10 -7.33
N ILE A 123 8.41 8.72 -6.64
CA ILE A 123 6.99 8.70 -7.02
C ILE A 123 6.81 9.32 -8.41
N GLU A 124 7.55 10.38 -8.70
CA GLU A 124 7.53 11.08 -9.97
C GLU A 124 8.01 10.20 -11.14
N ASP A 125 9.08 9.42 -10.93
CA ASP A 125 9.56 8.41 -11.88
C ASP A 125 8.47 7.38 -12.20
N LEU A 126 7.83 6.81 -11.17
CA LEU A 126 6.76 5.81 -11.33
C LEU A 126 5.55 6.39 -12.08
N VAL A 127 5.13 7.59 -11.73
CA VAL A 127 4.01 8.29 -12.38
C VAL A 127 4.33 8.61 -13.83
N SER A 128 5.56 9.06 -14.12
CA SER A 128 6.03 9.30 -15.49
C SER A 128 5.99 8.03 -16.34
N LEU A 129 6.46 6.91 -15.80
CA LEU A 129 6.40 5.62 -16.48
C LEU A 129 4.95 5.15 -16.67
N GLY A 130 4.10 5.30 -15.65
CA GLY A 130 2.67 4.99 -15.75
C GLY A 130 1.95 5.79 -16.83
N ARG A 131 2.31 7.08 -17.04
CA ARG A 131 1.78 7.87 -18.17
C ARG A 131 2.20 7.29 -19.52
N LYS A 132 3.49 6.93 -19.67
CA LYS A 132 4.02 6.34 -20.91
C LYS A 132 3.33 5.01 -21.25
N LEU A 133 3.11 4.17 -20.24
CA LEU A 133 2.52 2.84 -20.40
C LEU A 133 0.99 2.81 -20.31
N ARG A 134 0.37 3.98 -20.04
CA ARG A 134 -1.07 4.12 -19.76
C ARG A 134 -1.56 3.16 -18.67
N ALA A 135 -0.81 3.07 -17.59
CA ALA A 135 -1.01 2.14 -16.49
C ALA A 135 -1.07 2.86 -15.14
N CYS A 136 -1.91 2.39 -14.23
CA CYS A 136 -2.16 3.07 -12.96
C CYS A 136 -0.99 2.89 -11.98
N ALA A 137 -0.27 3.98 -11.68
CA ALA A 137 0.85 3.97 -10.73
C ALA A 137 0.44 3.61 -9.30
N TYR A 138 -0.75 4.05 -8.83
CA TYR A 138 -1.27 3.71 -7.50
C TYR A 138 -1.36 2.20 -7.28
N PHE A 139 -2.01 1.49 -8.20
CA PHE A 139 -2.19 0.04 -8.08
C PHE A 139 -0.92 -0.73 -8.44
N ALA A 140 -0.08 -0.21 -9.36
CA ALA A 140 1.21 -0.84 -9.64
C ALA A 140 2.12 -0.83 -8.41
N ALA A 141 2.20 0.28 -7.67
CA ALA A 141 2.98 0.36 -6.43
C ALA A 141 2.53 -0.68 -5.39
N ARG A 142 1.21 -0.95 -5.34
CA ARG A 142 0.62 -1.99 -4.47
C ARG A 142 1.02 -3.40 -4.90
N GLU A 143 0.95 -3.70 -6.19
CA GLU A 143 1.39 -5.01 -6.71
C GLU A 143 2.89 -5.23 -6.49
N LEU A 144 3.70 -4.18 -6.66
CA LEU A 144 5.14 -4.22 -6.41
C LEU A 144 5.50 -4.49 -4.94
N MET A 145 4.62 -4.15 -4.00
CA MET A 145 4.84 -4.41 -2.56
C MET A 145 5.05 -5.90 -2.25
N VAL A 146 4.39 -6.78 -3.01
CA VAL A 146 4.49 -8.24 -2.83
C VAL A 146 5.92 -8.73 -3.06
N GLY A 147 6.61 -8.18 -4.07
CA GLY A 147 8.00 -8.53 -4.42
C GLY A 147 9.08 -7.61 -3.85
N ALA A 148 8.71 -6.52 -3.16
CA ALA A 148 9.66 -5.56 -2.62
C ALA A 148 10.31 -6.03 -1.31
N ASP A 149 11.60 -5.77 -1.15
CA ASP A 149 12.33 -5.95 0.11
C ASP A 149 12.22 -4.69 0.99
N ILE A 150 12.06 -3.51 0.37
CA ILE A 150 11.90 -2.22 1.05
C ILE A 150 10.61 -1.53 0.58
N VAL A 151 9.77 -1.13 1.52
CA VAL A 151 8.52 -0.42 1.28
C VAL A 151 8.60 0.95 1.94
N PHE A 152 8.69 2.03 1.16
CA PHE A 152 8.59 3.38 1.67
C PHE A 152 7.14 3.83 1.74
N CYS A 153 6.72 4.43 2.84
CA CYS A 153 5.35 4.93 2.98
C CYS A 153 5.25 6.05 4.03
N PRO A 154 4.18 6.87 3.98
CA PRO A 154 3.87 7.79 5.08
C PRO A 154 3.42 7.04 6.35
N TYR A 155 3.63 7.61 7.54
CA TYR A 155 3.27 6.95 8.81
C TYR A 155 1.84 6.43 8.91
N ASN A 156 0.87 7.15 8.35
CA ASN A 156 -0.52 6.74 8.43
C ASN A 156 -0.76 5.37 7.76
N TYR A 157 0.06 4.96 6.78
CA TYR A 157 -0.01 3.61 6.20
C TYR A 157 0.41 2.51 7.17
N LEU A 158 1.16 2.84 8.22
CA LEU A 158 1.63 1.90 9.25
C LEU A 158 0.81 1.98 10.53
N LEU A 159 0.29 3.16 10.86
CA LEU A 159 -0.43 3.41 12.11
C LEU A 159 -1.94 3.23 11.98
N ASP A 160 -2.55 3.73 10.91
CA ASP A 160 -3.99 3.67 10.71
C ASP A 160 -4.42 2.23 10.37
N PRO A 161 -5.24 1.57 11.21
CA PRO A 161 -5.70 0.21 10.96
C PRO A 161 -6.51 0.07 9.67
N GLN A 162 -7.33 1.06 9.32
CA GLN A 162 -8.16 1.00 8.12
C GLN A 162 -7.29 1.12 6.86
N ILE A 163 -6.29 2.00 6.87
CA ILE A 163 -5.36 2.11 5.74
C ILE A 163 -4.57 0.81 5.60
N ARG A 164 -4.02 0.27 6.69
CA ARG A 164 -3.26 -1.00 6.67
C ARG A 164 -4.07 -2.15 6.09
N GLU A 165 -5.31 -2.32 6.54
CA GLU A 165 -6.21 -3.35 6.02
C GLU A 165 -6.50 -3.13 4.53
N SER A 166 -6.80 -1.90 4.12
CA SER A 166 -7.08 -1.58 2.71
C SER A 166 -5.87 -1.79 1.78
N MET A 167 -4.67 -1.67 2.32
CA MET A 167 -3.39 -1.77 1.60
C MET A 167 -2.75 -3.16 1.73
N ASP A 168 -3.36 -4.09 2.48
CA ASP A 168 -2.85 -5.44 2.75
C ASP A 168 -1.45 -5.43 3.41
N ILE A 169 -1.26 -4.53 4.38
CA ILE A 169 0.02 -4.36 5.10
C ILE A 169 -0.01 -5.19 6.39
N HIS A 170 0.83 -6.22 6.42
CA HIS A 170 1.06 -7.06 7.60
C HIS A 170 2.46 -6.81 8.18
N LEU A 171 2.51 -6.27 9.40
CA LEU A 171 3.76 -5.87 10.07
C LEU A 171 4.36 -6.97 10.97
N LYS A 172 3.63 -8.06 11.20
CA LYS A 172 4.14 -9.17 12.03
C LYS A 172 5.34 -9.82 11.33
N ASP A 173 6.41 -10.03 12.10
CA ASP A 173 7.66 -10.62 11.62
C ASP A 173 8.35 -9.79 10.52
N GLN A 174 8.04 -8.48 10.44
CA GLN A 174 8.68 -7.52 9.53
C GLN A 174 9.51 -6.50 10.30
N VAL A 175 10.40 -5.78 9.61
CA VAL A 175 11.17 -4.68 10.18
C VAL A 175 10.45 -3.37 9.88
N VAL A 176 10.19 -2.56 10.92
CA VAL A 176 9.60 -1.22 10.77
C VAL A 176 10.63 -0.18 11.20
N ILE A 177 10.94 0.75 10.30
CA ILE A 177 11.81 1.89 10.56
C ILE A 177 10.94 3.14 10.47
N LEU A 178 10.88 3.92 11.56
CA LEU A 178 10.20 5.21 11.61
C LEU A 178 11.27 6.30 11.69
N ASP A 179 11.48 7.01 10.59
CA ASP A 179 12.39 8.15 10.55
C ASP A 179 11.65 9.41 10.98
N GLU A 180 12.29 10.32 11.73
CA GLU A 180 11.66 11.52 12.33
C GLU A 180 10.51 11.23 13.33
N ALA A 181 10.63 10.15 14.10
CA ALA A 181 9.57 9.64 14.99
C ALA A 181 9.10 10.60 16.10
N HIS A 182 9.66 11.80 16.23
CA HIS A 182 9.17 12.80 17.17
C HIS A 182 7.74 13.29 16.85
N ASN A 183 7.24 13.08 15.63
CA ASN A 183 5.84 13.38 15.25
C ASN A 183 4.91 12.17 15.28
N ILE A 184 5.37 11.01 15.76
CA ILE A 184 4.59 9.77 15.68
C ILE A 184 3.34 9.83 16.57
N GLU A 185 3.43 10.49 17.72
CA GLU A 185 2.33 10.62 18.68
C GLU A 185 1.15 11.40 18.08
N ASP A 186 1.45 12.53 17.42
CA ASP A 186 0.43 13.35 16.76
C ASP A 186 -0.22 12.58 15.62
N CYS A 187 0.57 11.90 14.79
CA CYS A 187 0.04 11.07 13.70
C CYS A 187 -0.84 9.93 14.23
N ALA A 188 -0.43 9.25 15.30
CA ALA A 188 -1.22 8.20 15.93
C ALA A 188 -2.53 8.74 16.50
N ARG A 189 -2.48 9.90 17.17
CA ARG A 189 -3.66 10.58 17.70
C ARG A 189 -4.61 10.97 16.57
N GLU A 190 -4.12 11.56 15.50
CA GLU A 190 -4.92 11.94 14.33
C GLU A 190 -5.59 10.73 13.66
N SER A 191 -4.88 9.61 13.48
CA SER A 191 -5.42 8.38 12.87
C SER A 191 -6.60 7.76 13.62
N VAL A 192 -6.76 8.03 14.91
CA VAL A 192 -7.89 7.52 15.72
C VAL A 192 -8.85 8.62 16.16
N SER A 193 -8.56 9.87 15.81
CA SER A 193 -9.42 11.01 16.12
C SER A 193 -10.36 11.28 14.96
N TYR A 194 -11.59 11.69 15.28
CA TYR A 194 -12.54 12.14 14.28
C TYR A 194 -13.15 13.47 14.74
N GLY A 195 -13.06 14.48 13.87
CA GLY A 195 -13.69 15.78 14.09
C GLY A 195 -14.94 15.90 13.23
N VAL A 196 -16.02 16.41 13.82
CA VAL A 196 -17.28 16.70 13.11
C VAL A 196 -17.50 18.20 13.10
N THR A 197 -17.68 18.78 11.92
CA THR A 197 -18.08 20.18 11.78
C THR A 197 -19.59 20.33 11.89
N GLU A 198 -20.07 21.50 12.29
CA GLU A 198 -21.50 21.81 12.32
C GLU A 198 -22.15 21.60 10.94
N SER A 199 -21.47 21.96 9.85
CA SER A 199 -21.95 21.76 8.48
C SER A 199 -22.12 20.28 8.12
N GLN A 200 -21.17 19.42 8.53
CA GLN A 200 -21.29 17.97 8.34
C GLN A 200 -22.45 17.40 9.15
N LEU A 201 -22.65 17.89 10.37
CA LEU A 201 -23.74 17.45 11.24
C LEU A 201 -25.12 17.86 10.69
N ARG A 202 -25.23 19.07 10.13
CA ARG A 202 -26.45 19.54 9.44
C ARG A 202 -26.75 18.70 8.19
N ALA A 203 -25.74 18.42 7.36
CA ALA A 203 -25.90 17.57 6.19
C ALA A 203 -26.32 16.13 6.57
N ALA A 204 -25.70 15.55 7.60
CA ALA A 204 -26.06 14.24 8.10
C ALA A 204 -27.51 14.19 8.62
N ARG A 205 -27.96 15.25 9.31
CA ARG A 205 -29.35 15.37 9.76
C ARG A 205 -30.33 15.36 8.59
N GLU A 206 -30.07 16.15 7.55
CA GLU A 206 -30.93 16.24 6.35
C GLU A 206 -31.00 14.89 5.62
N GLU A 207 -29.87 14.20 5.49
CA GLU A 207 -29.83 12.86 4.87
C GLU A 207 -30.58 11.81 5.71
N LEU A 208 -30.41 11.83 7.04
CA LEU A 208 -31.13 10.95 7.95
C LEU A 208 -32.64 11.23 7.95
N GLU A 209 -33.04 12.49 7.90
CA GLU A 209 -34.45 12.90 7.78
C GLU A 209 -35.08 12.36 6.49
N PHE A 210 -34.36 12.47 5.37
CA PHE A 210 -34.78 11.87 4.11
C PHE A 210 -34.95 10.35 4.24
N MET A 211 -33.98 9.65 4.85
CA MET A 211 -34.05 8.19 5.01
C MET A 211 -35.22 7.76 5.92
N VAL A 212 -35.45 8.46 7.02
CA VAL A 212 -36.57 8.22 7.95
C VAL A 212 -37.90 8.45 7.24
N THR A 213 -38.05 9.58 6.55
CA THR A 213 -39.28 9.93 5.81
C THR A 213 -39.63 8.89 4.73
N ASN A 214 -38.62 8.29 4.10
CA ASN A 214 -38.79 7.25 3.09
C ASN A 214 -38.86 5.82 3.66
N ASN A 215 -38.99 5.66 4.99
CA ASN A 215 -39.04 4.36 5.69
C ASN A 215 -37.81 3.45 5.44
N ILE A 216 -36.66 4.03 5.07
CA ILE A 216 -35.43 3.29 4.86
C ILE A 216 -34.84 2.99 6.23
N ARG A 217 -34.91 1.72 6.68
CA ARG A 217 -34.31 1.26 7.94
C ARG A 217 -34.61 2.19 9.13
N GLN A 218 -35.82 2.70 9.19
CA GLN A 218 -36.25 3.77 10.12
C GLN A 218 -35.77 3.57 11.56
N LYS A 219 -35.92 2.35 12.10
CA LYS A 219 -35.47 1.98 13.47
C LYS A 219 -33.98 2.25 13.76
N HIS A 220 -33.14 2.28 12.73
CA HIS A 220 -31.71 2.57 12.85
C HIS A 220 -31.39 4.05 12.64
N HIS A 221 -32.14 4.74 11.79
CA HIS A 221 -31.86 6.12 11.41
C HIS A 221 -32.50 7.15 12.35
N GLU A 222 -33.67 6.86 12.94
CA GLU A 222 -34.30 7.76 13.91
C GLU A 222 -33.41 8.09 15.12
N PRO A 223 -32.75 7.12 15.79
CA PRO A 223 -31.85 7.45 16.90
C PRO A 223 -30.66 8.31 16.46
N LEU A 224 -30.10 8.05 15.28
CA LEU A 224 -28.99 8.83 14.73
C LEU A 224 -29.42 10.26 14.41
N GLN A 225 -30.61 10.43 13.85
CA GLN A 225 -31.18 11.75 13.56
C GLN A 225 -31.37 12.55 14.85
N ALA A 226 -31.89 11.92 15.91
CA ALA A 226 -32.05 12.55 17.22
C ALA A 226 -30.71 13.02 17.81
N VAL A 227 -29.65 12.22 17.66
CA VAL A 227 -28.29 12.62 18.06
C VAL A 227 -27.83 13.85 17.27
N CYS A 228 -27.97 13.84 15.94
CA CYS A 228 -27.61 15.00 15.12
C CYS A 228 -28.39 16.26 15.52
N CYS A 229 -29.68 16.14 15.82
CA CYS A 229 -30.51 17.25 16.29
C CYS A 229 -30.10 17.76 17.69
N SER A 230 -29.57 16.91 18.56
CA SER A 230 -29.15 17.31 19.92
C SER A 230 -27.80 18.01 19.99
N LEU A 231 -26.97 17.85 18.95
CA LEU A 231 -25.60 18.35 18.87
C LEU A 231 -25.48 19.65 18.06
N ILE A 232 -26.56 20.09 17.42
CA ILE A 232 -26.70 21.37 16.67
C ILE A 232 -27.47 22.37 17.54
#